data_AF-A0A0D0CB80-F1
#
_entry.id   AF-A0A0D0CB80-F1
#
_cell.length_a   1.000
_cell.length_b   1.000
_cell.length_c   1.000
_cell.angle_alpha   90.00
_cell.angle_beta   90.00
_cell.angle_gamma   90.00
#
_symmetry.space_group_name_H-M   'P 1'
#
loop_
_entity.id
_entity.type
_entity.pdbx_description
1 polymer ?
#
loop_
_entity_poly.entity_id
_entity_poly.type
_entity_poly.pdbx_seq_one_letter_code
_entity_poly.pdbx_strand_id
1 'polypeptide(L)'
;MDYALSHALSYNMTRVHQVLSFYDINCQYMKNLRKQLTGNAFINIPAELPIVPSIRIWHVHSHQTECHARYAPSFIPGAGHVDGEIIETLWSILNIISPSARGMSFPHRQELLDYQMNNSNFQKMIRMASSLKRKLRVAMVGAEDSLAAFQALDDGIPDDQRNGWLKQEMAAMRDCSVDPKAMDVFGVCMAKAPSVKTIEISLLAREPAAKGCRGSVTWIARGLLLEQTQIMLQMDLKEAGPRCTERQLLLFARRRDRLSGEIASFLADAPSYLGPGYNTDSDEGNSGPLDEDGWDSRLDDEPPVGPLDGCTTKSIHLPLPLALGVQRCQHDSLEWLAEQEMQLRTGQANDTLHKLRLALADEAVLFHTDVRYSSSQAMSSRAWGRMMAINVTVNEFTKIYRASR
;
A
#
# COMPACT_ATOMS: atom_id res chain seq x y z
N MET A 1 -0.99 -20.06 28.77
CA MET A 1 0.29 -19.39 28.44
C MET A 1 1.02 -18.95 29.69
N ASP A 2 0.34 -18.24 30.60
CA ASP A 2 0.92 -17.66 31.84
C ASP A 2 1.66 -18.70 32.68
N TYR A 3 1.06 -19.88 32.86
CA TYR A 3 1.68 -21.01 33.57
C TYR A 3 3.01 -21.42 32.94
N ALA A 4 3.02 -21.65 31.61
CA ALA A 4 4.22 -22.06 30.89
C ALA A 4 5.30 -20.97 30.95
N LEU A 5 4.92 -19.70 30.78
CA LEU A 5 5.84 -18.57 30.86
C LEU A 5 6.46 -18.45 32.26
N SER A 6 5.64 -18.46 33.31
CA SER A 6 6.12 -18.36 34.70
C SER A 6 7.05 -19.51 35.07
N HIS A 7 6.70 -20.75 34.71
CA HIS A 7 7.58 -21.89 34.98
C HIS A 7 8.89 -21.81 34.20
N ALA A 8 8.85 -21.40 32.93
CA ALA A 8 10.08 -21.18 32.15
C ALA A 8 10.97 -20.10 32.80
N LEU A 9 10.38 -19.00 33.28
CA LEU A 9 11.10 -17.91 33.94
C LEU A 9 11.53 -18.24 35.38
N SER A 10 10.99 -19.30 35.99
CA SER A 10 11.44 -19.80 37.29
C SER A 10 12.64 -20.74 37.19
N TYR A 11 12.93 -21.26 35.99
CA TYR A 11 13.92 -22.31 35.80
C TYR A 11 15.28 -21.76 35.36
N ASN A 12 16.28 -21.83 36.24
CA ASN A 12 17.69 -21.55 35.95
C ASN A 12 18.00 -20.14 35.37
N MET A 13 17.33 -19.10 35.90
CA MET A 13 17.44 -17.71 35.40
C MET A 13 18.46 -16.82 36.14
N THR A 14 19.28 -17.37 37.04
CA THR A 14 20.16 -16.60 37.96
C THR A 14 21.20 -15.69 37.31
N ARG A 15 21.49 -15.86 36.01
CA ARG A 15 22.43 -15.03 35.24
C ARG A 15 21.79 -14.34 34.03
N VAL A 16 20.47 -14.37 33.95
CA VAL A 16 19.74 -13.78 32.83
C VAL A 16 19.26 -12.39 33.25
N HIS A 17 19.72 -11.37 32.54
CA HIS A 17 19.41 -9.97 32.85
C HIS A 17 18.17 -9.45 32.11
N GLN A 18 17.72 -10.15 31.07
CA GLN A 18 16.58 -9.76 30.24
C GLN A 18 16.04 -10.98 29.51
N VAL A 19 14.72 -11.03 29.32
CA VAL A 19 14.07 -12.06 28.50
C VAL A 19 13.31 -11.43 27.35
N LEU A 20 13.59 -11.91 26.15
CA LEU A 20 12.78 -11.65 24.97
C LEU A 20 11.68 -12.70 24.89
N SER A 21 10.43 -12.25 24.96
CA SER A 21 9.28 -13.12 24.80
C SER A 21 8.71 -12.95 23.41
N PHE A 22 8.62 -14.04 22.64
CA PHE A 22 7.97 -14.07 21.34
C PHE A 22 6.59 -14.70 21.46
N TYR A 23 5.56 -13.96 21.07
CA TYR A 23 4.19 -14.46 20.97
C TYR A 23 3.41 -13.58 20.00
N ASP A 24 2.57 -14.18 19.16
CA ASP A 24 1.96 -13.47 18.02
C ASP A 24 1.09 -12.31 18.51
N ILE A 25 0.40 -12.48 19.65
CA ILE A 25 -0.46 -11.44 20.24
C ILE A 25 0.19 -10.69 21.41
N ASN A 26 1.52 -10.58 21.45
CA ASN A 26 2.22 -9.94 22.57
C ASN A 26 1.80 -8.48 22.80
N CYS A 27 1.36 -7.76 21.76
CA CYS A 27 0.81 -6.41 21.89
C CYS A 27 -0.47 -6.32 22.74
N GLN A 28 -1.14 -7.45 22.99
CA GLN A 28 -2.31 -7.57 23.86
C GLN A 28 -2.01 -8.38 25.12
N TYR A 29 -1.32 -9.50 24.97
CA TYR A 29 -1.01 -10.42 26.07
C TYR A 29 -0.23 -9.71 27.19
N MET A 30 0.82 -8.98 26.83
CA MET A 30 1.73 -8.37 27.82
C MET A 30 1.10 -7.21 28.59
N LYS A 31 0.12 -6.52 27.98
CA LYS A 31 -0.68 -5.51 28.67
C LYS A 31 -1.49 -6.10 29.82
N ASN A 32 -1.96 -7.35 29.66
CA ASN A 32 -2.83 -8.02 30.63
C ASN A 32 -2.06 -8.94 31.59
N LEU A 33 -0.83 -9.33 31.26
CA LEU A 33 -0.04 -10.28 32.03
C LEU A 33 0.09 -9.88 33.51
N ARG A 34 0.40 -8.61 33.81
CA ARG A 34 0.54 -8.14 35.20
C ARG A 34 -0.77 -8.26 35.99
N LYS A 35 -1.90 -7.95 35.36
CA LYS A 35 -3.23 -8.09 35.96
C LYS A 35 -3.56 -9.56 36.22
N GLN A 36 -3.21 -10.45 35.28
CA GLN A 36 -3.43 -11.90 35.40
C GLN A 36 -2.59 -12.51 36.53
N LEU A 37 -1.31 -12.12 36.65
CA LEU A 37 -0.43 -12.58 37.72
C LEU A 37 -0.90 -12.11 39.10
N THR A 38 -1.31 -10.84 39.23
CA THR A 38 -1.78 -10.30 40.52
C THR A 38 -3.05 -11.01 41.02
N GLY A 39 -3.89 -11.49 40.10
CA GLY A 39 -5.11 -12.24 40.43
C GLY A 39 -4.89 -13.73 40.68
N ASN A 40 -3.66 -14.25 40.59
CA ASN A 40 -3.39 -15.68 40.64
C ASN A 40 -2.38 -16.04 41.74
N ALA A 41 -2.78 -16.92 42.66
CA ALA A 41 -1.95 -17.35 43.79
C ALA A 41 -0.87 -18.39 43.42
N PHE A 42 -0.98 -19.05 42.26
CA PHE A 42 -0.17 -20.22 41.89
C PHE A 42 0.95 -19.90 40.90
N ILE A 43 0.97 -18.70 40.31
CA ILE A 43 1.85 -18.35 39.20
C ILE A 43 2.55 -17.04 39.54
N ASN A 44 3.89 -17.04 39.56
CA ASN A 44 4.69 -15.86 39.85
C ASN A 44 5.83 -15.71 38.83
N ILE A 45 6.14 -14.46 38.48
CA ILE A 45 7.30 -14.12 37.66
C ILE A 45 8.28 -13.33 38.53
N PRO A 46 9.59 -13.59 38.47
CA PRO A 46 10.58 -12.81 39.21
C PRO A 46 10.46 -11.31 38.87
N ALA A 47 10.22 -10.48 39.89
CA ALA A 47 9.94 -9.05 39.71
C ALA A 47 11.12 -8.27 39.08
N GLU A 48 12.34 -8.77 39.24
CA GLU A 48 13.57 -8.13 38.78
C GLU A 48 13.96 -8.49 37.34
N LEU A 49 13.22 -9.40 36.67
CA LEU A 49 13.57 -9.86 35.34
C LEU A 49 12.76 -9.11 34.26
N PRO A 50 13.36 -8.17 33.51
CA PRO A 50 12.65 -7.44 32.46
C PRO A 50 12.26 -8.40 31.33
N ILE A 51 10.97 -8.46 31.05
CA ILE A 51 10.44 -9.17 29.89
C ILE A 51 10.18 -8.16 28.80
N VAL A 52 10.92 -8.25 27.71
CA VAL A 52 10.71 -7.44 26.52
C VAL A 52 9.78 -8.20 25.57
N PRO A 53 8.59 -7.66 25.29
CA PRO A 53 7.63 -8.30 24.41
C PRO A 53 8.04 -8.12 22.95
N SER A 54 8.04 -9.21 22.18
CA SER A 54 8.27 -9.20 20.75
C SER A 54 7.23 -10.02 20.01
N ILE A 55 6.91 -9.60 18.79
CA ILE A 55 6.05 -10.32 17.86
C ILE A 55 6.94 -10.78 16.71
N ARG A 56 6.76 -12.02 16.27
CA ARG A 56 7.53 -12.60 15.16
C ARG A 56 7.46 -11.72 13.93
N ILE A 57 8.54 -11.63 13.16
CA ILE A 57 8.66 -10.66 12.06
C ILE A 57 7.58 -10.86 10.99
N TRP A 58 7.20 -12.10 10.68
CA TRP A 58 6.12 -12.36 9.72
C TRP A 58 4.72 -12.06 10.27
N HIS A 59 4.54 -12.20 11.58
CA HIS A 59 3.25 -11.96 12.24
C HIS A 59 3.01 -10.48 12.51
N VAL A 60 4.05 -9.70 12.84
CA VAL A 60 3.91 -8.29 13.21
C VAL A 60 3.37 -7.43 12.06
N HIS A 61 3.62 -7.81 10.81
CA HIS A 61 3.05 -7.14 9.63
C HIS A 61 1.54 -7.33 9.48
N SER A 62 0.96 -8.36 10.10
CA SER A 62 -0.49 -8.59 10.13
C SER A 62 -1.19 -7.84 11.26
N HIS A 63 -0.44 -7.09 12.07
CA HIS A 63 -0.97 -6.27 13.15
C HIS A 63 -1.24 -4.83 12.69
N GLN A 64 -1.73 -3.99 13.61
CA GLN A 64 -1.80 -2.54 13.37
C GLN A 64 -0.41 -2.01 13.04
N THR A 65 -0.35 -0.99 12.19
CA THR A 65 0.90 -0.43 11.67
C THR A 65 1.87 0.00 12.76
N GLU A 66 1.38 0.48 13.91
CA GLU A 66 2.22 0.90 15.01
C GLU A 66 2.90 -0.28 15.72
N CYS A 67 2.32 -1.49 15.64
CA CYS A 67 2.90 -2.69 16.26
C CYS A 67 4.26 -3.05 15.65
N HIS A 68 4.52 -2.69 14.39
CA HIS A 68 5.79 -2.95 13.72
C HIS A 68 6.95 -2.31 14.47
N ALA A 69 6.91 -0.98 14.67
CA ALA A 69 7.95 -0.26 15.40
C ALA A 69 8.03 -0.67 16.88
N ARG A 70 6.89 -0.99 17.49
CA ARG A 70 6.79 -1.28 18.93
C ARG A 70 7.26 -2.67 19.35
N TYR A 71 7.11 -3.68 18.48
CA TYR A 71 7.27 -5.09 18.87
C TYR A 71 8.08 -5.94 17.89
N ALA A 72 8.44 -5.45 16.69
CA ALA A 72 9.25 -6.23 15.78
C ALA A 72 10.66 -6.44 16.36
N PRO A 73 11.24 -7.65 16.23
CA PRO A 73 12.54 -7.98 16.81
C PRO A 73 13.69 -7.10 16.27
N SER A 74 13.54 -6.58 15.06
CA SER A 74 14.53 -5.69 14.42
C SER A 74 14.76 -4.38 15.19
N PHE A 75 13.79 -3.92 15.98
CA PHE A 75 13.92 -2.70 16.78
C PHE A 75 14.33 -2.97 18.23
N ILE A 76 14.60 -4.24 18.60
CA ILE A 76 14.93 -4.60 19.97
C ILE A 76 16.44 -4.83 20.09
N PRO A 77 17.17 -3.97 20.83
CA PRO A 77 18.59 -4.17 21.05
C PRO A 77 18.90 -5.54 21.66
N GLY A 78 19.85 -6.26 21.07
CA GLY A 78 20.26 -7.59 21.52
C GLY A 78 19.39 -8.75 21.02
N ALA A 79 18.24 -8.51 20.38
CA ALA A 79 17.46 -9.58 19.74
C ALA A 79 18.17 -10.19 18.53
N GLY A 80 18.95 -9.37 17.83
CA GLY A 80 19.63 -9.74 16.58
C GLY A 80 18.65 -9.92 15.42
N HIS A 81 19.15 -10.41 14.29
CA HIS A 81 18.32 -10.69 13.12
C HIS A 81 17.64 -12.06 13.26
N VAL A 82 16.50 -12.08 13.93
CA VAL A 82 15.72 -13.29 14.21
C VAL A 82 14.29 -13.15 13.70
N ASP A 83 13.78 -14.23 13.12
CA ASP A 83 12.38 -14.32 12.72
C ASP A 83 11.45 -14.35 13.94
N GLY A 84 11.84 -15.09 14.98
CA GLY A 84 11.02 -15.38 16.15
C GLY A 84 10.06 -16.56 15.96
N GLU A 85 9.90 -17.07 14.72
CA GLU A 85 9.19 -18.31 14.42
C GLU A 85 10.06 -19.54 14.66
N ILE A 86 9.55 -20.50 15.43
CA ILE A 86 10.27 -21.75 15.77
C ILE A 86 9.37 -22.96 15.63
N ILE A 87 8.10 -22.87 16.02
CA ILE A 87 7.23 -24.05 16.08
C ILE A 87 6.80 -24.44 14.67
N GLU A 88 6.38 -23.47 13.86
CA GLU A 88 5.86 -23.74 12.52
C GLU A 88 6.95 -24.20 11.55
N THR A 89 8.16 -23.64 11.66
CA THR A 89 9.29 -24.07 10.83
C THR A 89 9.67 -25.53 11.06
N LEU A 90 9.45 -26.06 12.26
CA LEU A 90 9.71 -27.48 12.59
C LEU A 90 8.65 -28.42 12.02
N TRP A 91 7.47 -27.93 11.64
CA TRP A 91 6.44 -28.77 11.00
C TRP A 91 6.91 -29.31 9.66
N SER A 92 7.81 -28.64 8.95
CA SER A 92 8.40 -29.16 7.72
C SER A 92 9.03 -30.54 7.90
N ILE A 93 9.68 -30.79 9.04
CA ILE A 93 10.31 -32.07 9.39
C ILE A 93 9.24 -33.08 9.77
N LEU A 94 8.23 -32.67 10.55
CA LEU A 94 7.14 -33.54 10.98
C LEU A 94 6.19 -33.92 9.83
N ASN A 95 6.09 -33.09 8.79
CA ASN A 95 5.27 -33.38 7.63
C ASN A 95 5.73 -34.64 6.89
N ILE A 96 7.02 -34.98 6.96
CA ILE A 96 7.60 -36.17 6.33
C ILE A 96 6.99 -37.45 6.94
N ILE A 97 6.79 -37.47 8.27
CA ILE A 97 6.24 -38.64 9.00
C ILE A 97 4.71 -38.61 9.09
N SER A 98 4.07 -37.50 8.71
CA SER A 98 2.62 -37.31 8.80
C SER A 98 1.83 -38.43 8.11
N PRO A 99 2.17 -38.88 6.88
CA PRO A 99 1.45 -39.98 6.23
C PRO A 99 1.47 -41.27 7.05
N SER A 100 2.61 -41.63 7.64
CA SER A 100 2.75 -42.83 8.48
C SER A 100 1.96 -42.69 9.78
N ALA A 101 1.94 -41.50 10.37
CA ALA A 101 1.22 -41.22 11.61
C ALA A 101 -0.32 -41.31 11.46
N ARG A 102 -0.88 -41.08 10.26
CA ARG A 102 -2.33 -41.07 10.02
C ARG A 102 -3.01 -42.41 10.28
N GLY A 103 -2.36 -43.52 9.94
CA GLY A 103 -2.92 -44.87 10.12
C GLY A 103 -2.77 -45.44 11.54
N MET A 104 -2.01 -44.75 12.41
CA MET A 104 -1.69 -45.24 13.75
C MET A 104 -2.82 -44.98 14.75
N SER A 105 -2.92 -45.86 15.76
CA SER A 105 -3.74 -45.61 16.95
C SER A 105 -3.26 -44.35 17.68
N PHE A 106 -4.14 -43.73 18.47
CA PHE A 106 -3.83 -42.49 19.17
C PHE A 106 -2.55 -42.58 20.04
N PRO A 107 -2.38 -43.59 20.91
CA PRO A 107 -1.17 -43.70 21.74
C PRO A 107 0.10 -43.85 20.90
N HIS A 108 0.05 -44.70 19.86
CA HIS A 108 1.21 -44.94 19.01
C HIS A 108 1.59 -43.70 18.18
N ARG A 109 0.59 -42.94 17.72
CA ARG A 109 0.81 -41.65 17.04
C ARG A 109 1.51 -40.66 17.96
N GLN A 110 1.09 -40.57 19.22
CA GLN A 110 1.70 -39.68 20.20
C GLN A 110 3.17 -40.07 20.44
N GLU A 111 3.44 -41.34 20.72
CA GLU A 111 4.81 -41.85 20.92
C GLU A 111 5.72 -41.57 19.72
N LEU A 112 5.22 -41.78 18.50
CA LEU A 112 5.98 -41.48 17.28
C LEU A 112 6.33 -39.99 17.19
N LEU A 113 5.37 -39.10 17.43
CA LEU A 113 5.59 -37.66 17.37
C LEU A 113 6.58 -37.22 18.46
N ASP A 114 6.42 -37.71 19.69
CA ASP A 114 7.32 -37.41 20.81
C ASP A 114 8.75 -37.91 20.52
N TYR A 115 8.90 -39.11 19.96
CA TYR A 115 10.19 -39.65 19.54
C TYR A 115 10.88 -38.75 18.50
N GLN A 116 10.12 -38.29 17.51
CA GLN A 116 10.65 -37.47 16.42
C GLN A 116 11.02 -36.06 16.89
N MET A 117 10.20 -35.46 17.77
CA MET A 117 10.51 -34.20 18.43
C MET A 117 11.76 -34.32 19.33
N ASN A 118 11.88 -35.41 20.10
CA ASN A 118 13.06 -35.68 20.93
C ASN A 118 14.33 -35.88 20.10
N ASN A 119 14.25 -36.62 18.99
CA ASN A 119 15.37 -36.75 18.07
C ASN A 119 15.77 -35.38 17.49
N SER A 120 14.81 -34.53 17.12
CA SER A 120 15.09 -33.15 16.67
C SER A 120 15.83 -32.35 17.74
N ASN A 121 15.39 -32.41 19.01
CA ASN A 121 16.06 -31.76 20.13
C ASN A 121 17.47 -32.30 20.35
N PHE A 122 17.66 -33.62 20.29
CA PHE A 122 18.98 -34.25 20.39
C PHE A 122 19.92 -33.79 19.27
N GLN A 123 19.44 -33.78 18.02
CA GLN A 123 20.22 -33.30 16.87
C GLN A 123 20.60 -31.82 17.03
N LYS A 124 19.71 -30.97 17.56
CA LYS A 124 20.04 -29.57 17.88
C LYS A 124 21.15 -29.48 18.92
N MET A 125 21.09 -30.27 19.98
CA MET A 125 22.11 -30.28 21.04
C MET A 125 23.49 -30.67 20.50
N ILE A 126 23.61 -31.79 19.78
CA ILE A 126 24.91 -32.28 19.29
C ILE A 126 25.47 -31.41 18.16
N ARG A 127 24.62 -30.72 17.38
CA ARG A 127 25.04 -29.86 16.27
C ARG A 127 25.16 -28.38 16.65
N MET A 128 24.91 -28.02 17.91
CA MET A 128 24.84 -26.62 18.34
C MET A 128 26.16 -25.90 18.08
N ALA A 129 27.29 -26.48 18.48
CA ALA A 129 28.61 -25.85 18.36
C ALA A 129 28.99 -25.55 16.90
N SER A 130 28.79 -26.51 15.99
CA SER A 130 29.10 -26.33 14.56
C SER A 130 28.14 -25.32 13.90
N SER A 131 26.86 -25.35 14.27
CA SER A 131 25.87 -24.37 13.82
C SER A 131 26.21 -22.95 14.27
N LEU A 132 26.55 -22.76 15.54
CA LEU A 132 26.94 -21.45 16.09
C LEU A 132 28.22 -20.92 15.43
N LYS A 133 29.24 -21.77 15.26
CA LYS A 133 30.48 -21.38 14.56
C LYS A 133 30.22 -20.93 13.11
N ARG A 134 29.29 -21.57 12.41
CA ARG A 134 28.89 -21.17 11.05
C ARG A 134 28.11 -19.86 11.07
N LYS A 135 27.10 -19.74 11.95
CA LYS A 135 26.28 -18.53 12.08
C LYS A 135 27.11 -17.32 12.47
N LEU A 136 28.10 -17.47 13.36
CA LEU A 136 29.00 -16.40 13.75
C LEU A 136 29.77 -15.84 12.54
N ARG A 137 30.32 -16.72 11.70
CA ARG A 137 31.04 -16.29 10.48
C ARG A 137 30.13 -15.50 9.52
N VAL A 138 28.89 -15.97 9.33
CA VAL A 138 27.90 -15.26 8.51
C VAL A 138 27.54 -13.91 9.13
N ALA A 139 27.36 -13.85 10.45
CA ALA A 139 27.04 -12.62 11.16
C ALA A 139 28.17 -11.60 11.10
N MET A 140 29.44 -12.03 11.15
CA MET A 140 30.59 -11.13 11.00
C MET A 140 30.61 -10.44 9.64
N VAL A 141 30.43 -11.21 8.56
CA VAL A 141 30.33 -10.64 7.20
C VAL A 141 29.12 -9.72 7.09
N GLY A 142 27.94 -10.16 7.55
CA GLY A 142 26.74 -9.34 7.51
C GLY A 142 26.84 -8.06 8.33
N ALA A 143 27.64 -8.05 9.41
CA ALA A 143 27.89 -6.85 10.20
C ALA A 143 28.76 -5.82 9.43
N GLU A 144 29.79 -6.29 8.71
CA GLU A 144 30.60 -5.43 7.83
C GLU A 144 29.75 -4.83 6.71
N ASP A 145 28.94 -5.65 6.03
CA ASP A 145 28.04 -5.19 4.95
C ASP A 145 27.01 -4.17 5.47
N SER A 146 26.40 -4.46 6.63
CA SER A 146 25.41 -3.57 7.24
C SER A 146 26.02 -2.25 7.69
N LEU A 147 27.26 -2.28 8.21
CA LEU A 147 27.97 -1.07 8.61
C LEU A 147 28.30 -0.20 7.39
N ALA A 148 28.77 -0.80 6.29
CA ALA A 148 29.05 -0.07 5.07
C ALA A 148 27.79 0.60 4.50
N ALA A 149 26.66 -0.12 4.47
CA ALA A 149 25.38 0.43 4.05
C ALA A 149 24.89 1.55 4.98
N PHE A 150 25.06 1.40 6.30
CA PHE A 150 24.73 2.43 7.27
C PHE A 150 25.57 3.70 7.07
N GLN A 151 26.89 3.57 6.92
CA GLN A 151 27.80 4.70 6.68
C GLN A 151 27.45 5.43 5.39
N ALA A 152 27.18 4.70 4.31
CA ALA A 152 26.77 5.31 3.04
C ALA A 152 25.49 6.16 3.16
N LEU A 153 24.58 5.80 4.07
CA LEU A 153 23.39 6.60 4.38
C LEU A 153 23.73 7.77 5.33
N ASP A 154 24.50 7.50 6.39
CA ASP A 154 24.85 8.47 7.44
C ASP A 154 25.69 9.64 6.90
N ASP A 155 26.62 9.37 5.99
CA ASP A 155 27.50 10.37 5.38
C ASP A 155 26.74 11.45 4.58
N GLY A 156 25.54 11.13 4.10
CA GLY A 156 24.68 12.07 3.37
C GLY A 156 23.80 12.96 4.26
N ILE A 157 23.81 12.75 5.58
CA ILE A 157 22.86 13.37 6.51
C ILE A 157 23.55 14.53 7.26
N PRO A 158 22.96 15.75 7.25
CA PRO A 158 23.45 16.89 8.03
C PRO A 158 23.58 16.58 9.54
N ASP A 159 24.63 17.12 10.17
CA ASP A 159 24.95 16.85 11.58
C ASP A 159 23.82 17.21 12.56
N ASP A 160 23.10 18.29 12.30
CA ASP A 160 21.98 18.73 13.13
C ASP A 160 20.83 17.71 13.09
N GLN A 161 20.52 17.18 11.92
CA GLN A 161 19.50 16.16 11.72
C GLN A 161 19.92 14.83 12.35
N ARG A 162 21.18 14.41 12.15
CA ARG A 162 21.75 13.19 12.76
C ARG A 162 21.65 13.24 14.28
N ASN A 163 22.07 14.36 14.89
CA ASN A 163 21.99 14.58 16.33
C ASN A 163 20.55 14.59 16.85
N GLY A 164 19.60 15.11 16.05
CA GLY A 164 18.17 15.05 16.34
C GLY A 164 17.66 13.61 16.42
N TRP A 165 17.98 12.79 15.43
CA TRP A 165 17.58 11.38 15.37
C TRP A 165 18.19 10.53 16.48
N LEU A 166 19.48 10.70 16.77
CA LEU A 166 20.13 10.01 17.89
C LEU A 166 19.44 10.32 19.22
N LYS A 167 19.07 11.57 19.47
CA LYS A 167 18.31 11.95 20.68
C LYS A 167 16.94 11.29 20.73
N GLN A 168 16.25 11.20 19.60
CA GLN A 168 14.95 10.55 19.48
C GLN A 168 15.04 9.05 19.73
N GLU A 169 16.01 8.36 19.13
CA GLU A 169 16.29 6.95 19.35
C GLU A 169 16.60 6.67 20.83
N MET A 170 17.49 7.45 21.44
CA MET A 170 17.84 7.29 22.86
C MET A 170 16.65 7.53 23.81
N ALA A 171 15.73 8.43 23.46
CA ALA A 171 14.50 8.61 24.22
C ALA A 171 13.56 7.42 24.03
N ALA A 172 13.33 7.00 22.78
CA ALA A 172 12.49 5.86 22.45
C ALA A 172 12.94 4.57 23.16
N MET A 173 14.24 4.25 23.11
CA MET A 173 14.80 3.04 23.71
C MET A 173 14.76 3.03 25.24
N ARG A 174 14.77 4.21 25.89
CA ARG A 174 14.59 4.30 27.35
C ARG A 174 13.13 4.11 27.74
N ASP A 175 12.24 4.76 27.02
CA ASP A 175 10.84 4.90 27.43
C ASP A 175 9.95 3.74 26.94
N CYS A 176 10.39 2.98 25.92
CA CYS A 176 9.60 1.90 25.30
C CYS A 176 9.20 0.76 26.27
N SER A 177 9.98 0.56 27.33
CA SER A 177 9.68 -0.43 28.38
C SER A 177 8.45 -0.05 29.22
N VAL A 178 8.15 1.25 29.33
CA VAL A 178 7.03 1.80 30.09
C VAL A 178 5.86 2.13 29.17
N ASP A 179 6.13 2.85 28.08
CA ASP A 179 5.14 3.17 27.05
C ASP A 179 5.64 2.73 25.68
N PRO A 180 5.07 1.66 25.10
CA PRO A 180 5.43 1.22 23.76
C PRO A 180 5.31 2.33 22.70
N LYS A 181 4.43 3.32 22.89
CA LYS A 181 4.28 4.44 21.93
C LYS A 181 5.55 5.25 21.73
N ALA A 182 6.50 5.21 22.65
CA ALA A 182 7.80 5.85 22.46
C ALA A 182 8.52 5.36 21.18
N MET A 183 8.24 4.14 20.73
CA MET A 183 8.79 3.58 19.49
C MET A 183 8.15 4.13 18.21
N ASP A 184 7.05 4.89 18.30
CA ASP A 184 6.35 5.41 17.12
C ASP A 184 7.21 6.37 16.28
N VAL A 185 8.31 6.88 16.84
CA VAL A 185 9.31 7.68 16.12
C VAL A 185 9.97 6.92 14.97
N PHE A 186 10.02 5.58 15.02
CA PHE A 186 10.50 4.74 13.92
C PHE A 186 9.43 4.51 12.85
N GLY A 187 8.20 4.98 13.07
CA GLY A 187 7.14 4.94 12.08
C GLY A 187 7.36 5.96 10.97
N VAL A 188 7.13 5.55 9.72
CA VAL A 188 7.14 6.49 8.60
C VAL A 188 5.80 7.22 8.58
N CYS A 189 5.75 8.43 9.16
CA CYS A 189 4.59 9.31 9.08
C CYS A 189 4.56 10.03 7.72
N MET A 190 4.05 9.37 6.68
CA MET A 190 3.66 10.07 5.46
C MET A 190 2.26 10.68 5.66
N ALA A 191 2.18 12.00 5.76
CA ALA A 191 0.89 12.68 5.71
C ALA A 191 0.18 12.28 4.40
N LYS A 192 -0.98 11.65 4.51
CA LYS A 192 -1.76 11.28 3.33
C LYS A 192 -2.20 12.57 2.65
N ALA A 193 -1.81 12.74 1.38
CA ALA A 193 -2.22 13.89 0.60
C ALA A 193 -3.76 13.93 0.50
N PRO A 194 -4.36 15.14 0.53
CA PRO A 194 -5.81 15.26 0.54
C PRO A 194 -6.41 14.75 -0.78
N SER A 195 -7.46 13.94 -0.66
CA SER A 195 -8.24 13.43 -1.80
C SER A 195 -9.18 14.48 -2.37
N VAL A 196 -9.72 14.26 -3.57
CA VAL A 196 -10.77 15.14 -4.15
C VAL A 196 -11.90 15.35 -3.15
N LYS A 197 -12.37 14.27 -2.52
CA LYS A 197 -13.45 14.32 -1.52
C LYS A 197 -13.10 15.20 -0.31
N THR A 198 -11.86 15.10 0.18
CA THR A 198 -11.42 15.88 1.34
C THR A 198 -11.37 17.36 1.00
N ILE A 199 -10.86 17.67 -0.20
CA ILE A 199 -10.80 19.05 -0.72
C ILE A 199 -12.22 19.58 -0.96
N GLU A 200 -13.08 18.84 -1.64
CA GLU A 200 -14.47 19.20 -1.90
C GLU A 200 -15.24 19.53 -0.61
N ILE A 201 -15.12 18.70 0.43
CA ILE A 201 -15.72 18.98 1.76
C ILE A 201 -15.20 20.32 2.31
N SER A 202 -13.89 20.55 2.23
CA SER A 202 -13.28 21.79 2.74
C SER A 202 -13.73 23.03 1.96
N LEU A 203 -13.92 22.90 0.65
CA LEU A 203 -14.37 24.00 -0.22
C LEU A 203 -15.84 24.32 -0.01
N LEU A 204 -16.71 23.30 0.08
CA LEU A 204 -18.13 23.46 0.40
C LEU A 204 -18.34 24.09 1.79
N ALA A 205 -17.50 23.77 2.78
CA ALA A 205 -17.54 24.39 4.10
C ALA A 205 -17.10 25.88 4.08
N ARG A 206 -16.30 26.28 3.09
CA ARG A 206 -15.77 27.64 2.93
C ARG A 206 -16.58 28.50 1.97
N GLU A 207 -17.49 27.95 1.17
CA GLU A 207 -18.31 28.71 0.20
C GLU A 207 -19.06 29.87 0.90
N PRO A 208 -18.67 31.14 0.65
CA PRO A 208 -19.39 32.27 1.23
C PRO A 208 -20.68 32.51 0.45
N ALA A 209 -21.80 32.74 1.15
CA ALA A 209 -23.09 33.08 0.54
C ALA A 209 -23.09 34.39 -0.28
N ALA A 210 -22.00 35.17 -0.25
CA ALA A 210 -21.95 36.54 -0.74
C ALA A 210 -20.99 36.81 -1.92
N LYS A 211 -20.18 35.82 -2.37
CA LYS A 211 -19.16 36.03 -3.43
C LYS A 211 -19.18 35.03 -4.60
N GLY A 212 -20.06 34.03 -4.61
CA GLY A 212 -20.09 33.03 -5.67
C GLY A 212 -21.48 32.41 -5.87
N CYS A 213 -21.67 31.78 -7.04
CA CYS A 213 -22.84 30.95 -7.31
C CYS A 213 -22.77 29.69 -6.45
N ARG A 214 -23.67 29.59 -5.45
CA ARG A 214 -23.84 28.40 -4.62
C ARG A 214 -23.84 27.13 -5.48
N GLY A 215 -23.02 26.14 -5.14
CA GLY A 215 -22.94 24.87 -5.88
C GLY A 215 -21.86 24.84 -6.97
N SER A 216 -21.07 25.90 -7.14
CA SER A 216 -19.95 25.92 -8.07
C SER A 216 -18.91 24.83 -7.82
N VAL A 217 -18.62 24.52 -6.55
CA VAL A 217 -17.65 23.47 -6.21
C VAL A 217 -18.14 22.10 -6.70
N THR A 218 -19.42 21.79 -6.46
CA THR A 218 -20.04 20.54 -6.93
C THR A 218 -20.13 20.49 -8.44
N TRP A 219 -20.40 21.62 -9.11
CA TRP A 219 -20.38 21.70 -10.56
C TRP A 219 -18.99 21.41 -11.13
N ILE A 220 -17.93 22.06 -10.63
CA ILE A 220 -16.54 21.79 -11.07
C ILE A 220 -16.15 20.32 -10.81
N ALA A 221 -16.44 19.78 -9.62
CA ALA A 221 -16.16 18.39 -9.29
C ALA A 221 -16.88 17.40 -10.24
N ARG A 222 -18.13 17.70 -10.63
CA ARG A 222 -18.85 16.94 -11.65
C ARG A 222 -18.18 17.05 -13.02
N GLY A 223 -17.70 18.23 -13.42
CA GLY A 223 -16.97 18.41 -14.67
C GLY A 223 -15.68 17.59 -14.73
N LEU A 224 -14.89 17.56 -13.66
CA LEU A 224 -13.68 16.73 -13.56
C LEU A 224 -14.00 15.22 -13.65
N LEU A 225 -15.13 14.79 -13.07
CA LEU A 225 -15.58 13.40 -13.18
C LEU A 225 -15.99 13.04 -14.62
N LEU A 226 -16.63 13.97 -15.34
CA LEU A 226 -17.01 13.78 -16.74
C LEU A 226 -15.76 13.69 -17.63
N GLU A 227 -14.77 14.57 -17.43
CA GLU A 227 -13.47 14.52 -18.11
C GLU A 227 -12.80 13.15 -17.90
N GLN A 228 -12.74 12.68 -16.65
CA GLN A 228 -12.20 11.36 -16.32
C GLN A 228 -12.98 10.23 -17.02
N THR A 229 -14.30 10.32 -17.07
CA THR A 229 -15.16 9.30 -17.72
C THR A 229 -14.96 9.29 -19.24
N GLN A 230 -14.74 10.44 -19.87
CA GLN A 230 -14.39 10.54 -21.29
C GLN A 230 -13.05 9.86 -21.57
N ILE A 231 -12.01 10.13 -20.75
CA ILE A 231 -10.69 9.51 -20.89
C ILE A 231 -10.79 7.99 -20.78
N MET A 232 -11.49 7.48 -19.76
CA MET A 232 -11.66 6.03 -19.56
C MET A 232 -12.41 5.38 -20.74
N LEU A 233 -13.50 5.98 -21.21
CA LEU A 233 -14.26 5.43 -22.35
C LEU A 233 -13.42 5.39 -23.64
N GLN A 234 -12.61 6.43 -23.89
CA GLN A 234 -11.70 6.44 -25.04
C GLN A 234 -10.63 5.34 -24.93
N MET A 235 -10.14 5.08 -23.73
CA MET A 235 -9.17 4.01 -23.49
C MET A 235 -9.77 2.62 -23.68
N ASP A 236 -10.94 2.37 -23.09
CA ASP A 236 -11.70 1.13 -23.27
C ASP A 236 -11.93 0.82 -24.76
N LEU A 237 -12.30 1.86 -25.55
CA LEU A 237 -12.50 1.74 -26.98
C LEU A 237 -11.21 1.42 -27.75
N LYS A 238 -10.10 2.08 -27.39
CA LYS A 238 -8.78 1.81 -27.99
C LYS A 238 -8.30 0.39 -27.68
N GLU A 239 -8.49 -0.07 -26.45
CA GLU A 239 -8.09 -1.41 -26.03
C GLU A 239 -8.94 -2.51 -26.71
N ALA A 240 -10.25 -2.31 -26.81
CA ALA A 240 -11.14 -3.30 -27.42
C ALA A 240 -10.86 -3.49 -28.93
N GLY A 241 -10.35 -2.44 -29.60
CA GLY A 241 -9.85 -2.50 -30.96
C GLY A 241 -10.90 -2.90 -32.02
N PRO A 242 -10.48 -3.25 -33.25
CA PRO A 242 -11.38 -3.53 -34.36
C PRO A 242 -12.15 -4.87 -34.24
N ARG A 243 -11.84 -5.68 -33.22
CA ARG A 243 -12.46 -7.01 -32.98
C ARG A 243 -13.48 -7.00 -31.83
N CYS A 244 -14.20 -5.89 -31.64
CA CYS A 244 -15.25 -5.80 -30.63
C CYS A 244 -16.41 -6.78 -30.90
N THR A 245 -16.86 -7.47 -29.86
CA THR A 245 -18.11 -8.25 -29.92
C THR A 245 -19.34 -7.33 -29.92
N GLU A 246 -20.47 -7.78 -30.48
CA GLU A 246 -21.74 -7.02 -30.47
C GLU A 246 -22.14 -6.57 -29.06
N ARG A 247 -21.87 -7.41 -28.05
CA ARG A 247 -22.12 -7.10 -26.65
C ARG A 247 -21.26 -5.93 -26.15
N GLN A 248 -19.98 -5.89 -26.51
CA GLN A 248 -19.08 -4.79 -26.17
C GLN A 248 -19.46 -3.51 -26.92
N LEU A 249 -19.82 -3.62 -28.20
CA LEU A 249 -20.31 -2.48 -29.00
C LEU A 249 -21.56 -1.84 -28.37
N LEU A 250 -22.54 -2.66 -27.98
CA LEU A 250 -23.74 -2.18 -27.30
C LEU A 250 -23.42 -1.52 -25.94
N LEU A 251 -22.46 -2.09 -25.19
CA LEU A 251 -22.01 -1.53 -23.92
C LEU A 251 -21.37 -0.16 -24.13
N PHE A 252 -20.47 -0.01 -25.11
CA PHE A 252 -19.84 1.27 -25.42
C PHE A 252 -20.82 2.30 -25.95
N ALA A 253 -21.76 1.90 -26.80
CA ALA A 253 -22.83 2.77 -27.29
C ALA A 253 -23.69 3.32 -26.13
N ARG A 254 -24.09 2.47 -25.18
CA ARG A 254 -24.86 2.88 -24.00
C ARG A 254 -24.06 3.79 -23.06
N ARG A 255 -22.78 3.50 -22.85
CA ARG A 255 -21.89 4.36 -22.04
C ARG A 255 -21.73 5.73 -22.69
N ARG A 256 -21.56 5.78 -24.01
CA ARG A 256 -21.47 7.03 -24.79
C ARG A 256 -22.77 7.83 -24.72
N ASP A 257 -23.91 7.19 -24.94
CA ASP A 257 -25.22 7.85 -24.89
C ASP A 257 -25.47 8.51 -23.52
N ARG A 258 -25.23 7.76 -22.45
CA ARG A 258 -25.30 8.28 -21.08
C ARG A 258 -24.33 9.44 -20.85
N LEU A 259 -23.08 9.30 -21.25
CA LEU A 259 -22.06 10.33 -21.09
C LEU A 259 -22.43 11.61 -21.85
N SER A 260 -22.93 11.48 -23.09
CA SER A 260 -23.43 12.61 -23.87
C SER A 260 -24.58 13.33 -23.17
N GLY A 261 -25.52 12.59 -22.56
CA GLY A 261 -26.61 13.17 -21.77
C GLY A 261 -26.11 13.90 -20.51
N GLU A 262 -25.15 13.31 -19.80
CA GLU A 262 -24.55 13.94 -18.62
C GLU A 262 -23.75 15.21 -18.97
N ILE A 263 -23.02 15.22 -20.10
CA ILE A 263 -22.31 16.37 -20.65
C ILE A 263 -23.30 17.45 -21.10
N ALA A 264 -24.37 17.10 -21.81
CA ALA A 264 -25.39 18.07 -22.25
C ALA A 264 -26.04 18.78 -21.04
N SER A 265 -26.36 18.03 -19.98
CA SER A 265 -26.84 18.62 -18.72
C SER A 265 -25.78 19.51 -18.06
N PHE A 266 -24.51 19.11 -18.05
CA PHE A 266 -23.44 19.92 -17.49
C PHE A 266 -23.24 21.24 -18.25
N LEU A 267 -23.30 21.21 -19.58
CA LEU A 267 -23.21 22.39 -20.43
C LEU A 267 -24.43 23.31 -20.29
N ALA A 268 -25.63 22.76 -20.10
CA ALA A 268 -26.83 23.54 -19.82
C ALA A 268 -26.72 24.30 -18.48
N ASP A 269 -26.01 23.75 -17.50
CA ASP A 269 -25.77 24.38 -16.20
C ASP A 269 -24.68 25.47 -16.28
N ALA A 270 -23.78 25.41 -17.27
CA ALA A 270 -22.57 26.25 -17.36
C ALA A 270 -22.82 27.77 -17.34
N PRO A 271 -23.82 28.34 -18.05
CA PRO A 271 -24.11 29.78 -18.01
C PRO A 271 -24.44 30.30 -16.61
N SER A 272 -24.97 29.45 -15.72
CA SER A 272 -25.30 29.82 -14.34
C SER A 272 -24.06 30.05 -13.48
N TYR A 273 -22.90 29.51 -13.88
CA TYR A 273 -21.63 29.61 -13.15
C TYR A 273 -20.62 30.51 -13.86
N LEU A 274 -20.53 30.43 -15.19
CA LEU A 274 -19.57 31.18 -16.01
C LEU A 274 -20.10 32.54 -16.49
N GLY A 275 -21.42 32.79 -16.34
CA GLY A 275 -22.07 34.04 -16.70
C GLY A 275 -22.76 34.03 -18.08
N PRO A 276 -23.66 35.00 -18.34
CA PRO A 276 -24.55 35.03 -19.51
C PRO A 276 -23.84 35.32 -20.85
N GLY A 277 -22.54 35.61 -20.85
CA GLY A 277 -21.73 35.80 -22.06
C GLY A 277 -21.06 34.53 -22.60
N TYR A 278 -21.22 33.39 -21.91
CA TYR A 278 -20.66 32.11 -22.35
C TYR A 278 -21.53 31.50 -23.45
N ASN A 279 -21.05 31.55 -24.69
CA ASN A 279 -21.66 30.87 -25.84
C ASN A 279 -20.97 29.51 -26.08
N THR A 280 -21.72 28.43 -25.92
CA THR A 280 -21.29 27.04 -26.14
C THR A 280 -20.80 26.78 -27.57
N ASP A 281 -21.22 27.60 -28.53
CA ASP A 281 -20.97 27.40 -29.97
C ASP A 281 -19.66 28.03 -30.49
N SER A 282 -18.96 28.82 -29.66
CA SER A 282 -17.84 29.67 -30.12
C SER A 282 -16.43 29.21 -29.75
N ASP A 283 -16.26 28.05 -29.10
CA ASP A 283 -14.96 27.57 -28.62
C ASP A 283 -14.61 26.20 -29.22
N GLU A 284 -14.49 26.12 -30.55
CA GLU A 284 -13.58 25.14 -31.17
C GLU A 284 -12.13 25.64 -30.97
N GLY A 285 -11.66 25.54 -29.72
CA GLY A 285 -10.29 25.87 -29.35
C GLY A 285 -9.31 24.93 -30.04
N ASN A 286 -8.53 25.48 -30.96
CA ASN A 286 -7.43 24.81 -31.64
C ASN A 286 -6.25 24.62 -30.66
N SER A 287 -6.21 23.50 -29.95
CA SER A 287 -5.01 23.01 -29.27
C SER A 287 -4.65 21.64 -29.85
N GLY A 288 -3.44 21.53 -30.40
CA GLY A 288 -2.93 20.31 -31.02
C GLY A 288 -2.90 19.10 -30.07
N PRO A 289 -2.66 17.89 -30.60
CA PRO A 289 -2.59 16.67 -29.82
C PRO A 289 -1.65 16.86 -28.62
N LEU A 290 -2.15 16.55 -27.42
CA LEU A 290 -1.36 16.44 -26.20
C LEU A 290 -0.14 15.57 -26.49
N ASP A 291 1.05 16.11 -26.22
CA ASP A 291 2.36 15.56 -26.55
C ASP A 291 2.42 14.03 -26.44
N GLU A 292 2.74 13.42 -27.59
CA GLU A 292 2.99 12.00 -27.76
C GLU A 292 4.43 11.69 -27.28
N ASP A 293 4.67 11.83 -25.98
CA ASP A 293 5.96 11.48 -25.39
C ASP A 293 6.12 9.95 -25.32
N GLY A 294 6.55 9.36 -26.43
CA GLY A 294 7.78 8.56 -26.49
C GLY A 294 7.87 7.24 -25.74
N TRP A 295 6.77 6.54 -25.45
CA TRP A 295 6.80 5.14 -24.96
C TRP A 295 5.81 4.21 -25.69
N ASP A 296 5.35 4.58 -26.88
CA ASP A 296 4.55 3.68 -27.72
C ASP A 296 5.46 2.82 -28.60
N SER A 297 6.08 1.80 -27.99
CA SER A 297 6.71 0.72 -28.76
C SER A 297 5.65 -0.31 -29.17
N ARG A 298 4.66 0.12 -29.96
CA ARG A 298 3.81 -0.77 -30.75
C ARG A 298 3.54 -0.14 -32.12
N LEU A 299 4.46 -0.44 -33.04
CA LEU A 299 4.28 -0.60 -34.48
C LEU A 299 3.35 0.44 -35.15
N ASP A 300 3.99 1.34 -35.92
CA ASP A 300 3.38 2.02 -37.05
C ASP A 300 2.66 1.01 -37.96
N ASP A 301 1.34 0.95 -37.84
CA ASP A 301 0.44 0.41 -38.84
C ASP A 301 -0.74 1.40 -38.95
N GLU A 302 -0.93 2.00 -40.12
CA GLU A 302 -2.17 2.73 -40.44
C GLU A 302 -3.38 1.84 -40.08
N PRO A 303 -4.37 2.35 -39.33
CA PRO A 303 -5.48 1.52 -38.89
C PRO A 303 -6.34 1.07 -40.08
N PRO A 304 -6.63 -0.24 -40.22
CA PRO A 304 -7.59 -0.71 -41.21
C PRO A 304 -9.01 -0.26 -40.84
N VAL A 305 -9.75 0.22 -41.83
CA VAL A 305 -11.13 0.72 -41.79
C VAL A 305 -12.07 -0.27 -41.06
N GLY A 306 -12.64 0.17 -39.92
CA GLY A 306 -13.61 -0.59 -39.13
C GLY A 306 -15.01 0.04 -39.11
N PRO A 307 -16.09 -0.69 -38.73
CA PRO A 307 -17.49 -0.26 -38.90
C PRO A 307 -17.94 0.95 -38.05
N LEU A 308 -17.06 1.55 -37.25
CA LEU A 308 -17.33 2.68 -36.36
C LEU A 308 -16.69 3.99 -36.85
N ASP A 309 -16.20 4.05 -38.09
CA ASP A 309 -15.41 5.18 -38.61
C ASP A 309 -16.20 6.50 -38.82
N GLY A 310 -17.51 6.52 -38.58
CA GLY A 310 -18.27 7.78 -38.42
C GLY A 310 -18.09 8.43 -37.04
N CYS A 311 -17.32 7.79 -36.15
CA CYS A 311 -17.35 8.04 -34.71
C CYS A 311 -15.94 8.23 -34.16
N THR A 312 -15.10 9.02 -34.84
CA THR A 312 -13.94 9.64 -34.19
C THR A 312 -14.47 10.27 -32.90
N THR A 313 -14.07 9.72 -31.76
CA THR A 313 -14.49 10.17 -30.43
C THR A 313 -13.80 11.50 -30.17
N LYS A 314 -14.27 12.57 -30.84
CA LYS A 314 -13.89 13.94 -30.49
C LYS A 314 -14.17 14.07 -28.99
N SER A 315 -13.12 14.24 -28.21
CA SER A 315 -13.26 14.61 -26.80
C SER A 315 -14.06 15.89 -26.78
N ILE A 316 -15.22 15.90 -26.13
CA ILE A 316 -15.98 17.13 -25.98
C ILE A 316 -15.25 17.91 -24.90
N HIS A 317 -14.67 19.05 -25.28
CA HIS A 317 -13.99 19.92 -24.35
C HIS A 317 -15.00 20.48 -23.35
N LEU A 318 -14.78 20.21 -22.06
CA LEU A 318 -15.63 20.72 -20.99
C LEU A 318 -15.15 22.13 -20.62
N PRO A 319 -16.04 23.11 -20.47
CA PRO A 319 -15.69 24.48 -20.10
C PRO A 319 -15.35 24.59 -18.60
N LEU A 320 -14.32 23.88 -18.19
CA LEU A 320 -13.74 24.04 -16.86
C LEU A 320 -12.94 25.36 -16.83
N PRO A 321 -13.02 26.15 -15.74
CA PRO A 321 -12.35 27.45 -15.62
C PRO A 321 -10.89 27.49 -16.12
N LEU A 322 -10.03 26.57 -15.70
CA LEU A 322 -8.62 26.53 -16.11
C LEU A 322 -8.45 26.20 -17.59
N ALA A 323 -9.39 25.46 -18.18
CA ALA A 323 -9.39 25.13 -19.60
C ALA A 323 -9.76 26.34 -20.49
N LEU A 324 -10.38 27.39 -19.92
CA LEU A 324 -10.64 28.68 -20.59
C LEU A 324 -9.39 29.59 -20.64
N GLY A 325 -8.35 29.23 -19.88
CA GLY A 325 -7.10 29.98 -19.77
C GLY A 325 -7.13 31.06 -18.68
N VAL A 326 -5.98 31.27 -18.03
CA VAL A 326 -5.80 32.19 -16.90
C VAL A 326 -6.17 33.64 -17.27
N GLN A 327 -5.84 34.08 -18.49
CA GLN A 327 -6.14 35.45 -18.94
C GLN A 327 -7.65 35.70 -19.11
N ARG A 328 -8.40 34.70 -19.60
CA ARG A 328 -9.85 34.80 -19.74
C ARG A 328 -10.54 34.73 -18.37
N CYS A 329 -10.02 33.92 -17.45
CA CYS A 329 -10.48 33.91 -16.06
C CYS A 329 -10.29 35.26 -15.35
N GLN A 330 -9.18 35.95 -15.62
CA GLN A 330 -8.93 37.29 -15.08
C GLN A 330 -9.89 38.33 -15.69
N HIS A 331 -10.09 38.29 -17.01
CA HIS A 331 -10.97 39.21 -17.72
C HIS A 331 -12.44 39.07 -17.28
N ASP A 332 -12.90 37.83 -17.07
CA ASP A 332 -14.30 37.52 -16.75
C ASP A 332 -14.54 37.39 -15.23
N SER A 333 -13.57 37.78 -14.40
CA SER A 333 -13.63 37.70 -12.92
C SER A 333 -13.90 36.29 -12.36
N LEU A 334 -13.44 35.24 -13.06
CA LEU A 334 -13.58 33.81 -12.71
C LEU A 334 -12.40 33.27 -11.89
N GLU A 335 -11.48 34.11 -11.43
CA GLU A 335 -10.26 33.71 -10.69
C GLU A 335 -10.56 32.80 -9.49
N TRP A 336 -11.64 33.09 -8.77
CA TRP A 336 -12.05 32.26 -7.64
C TRP A 336 -12.46 30.85 -8.07
N LEU A 337 -13.18 30.68 -9.20
CA LEU A 337 -13.55 29.37 -9.74
C LEU A 337 -12.34 28.60 -10.24
N ALA A 338 -11.38 29.27 -10.88
CA ALA A 338 -10.11 28.68 -11.29
C ALA A 338 -9.30 28.16 -10.10
N GLU A 339 -9.29 28.89 -8.98
CA GLU A 339 -8.66 28.45 -7.74
C GLU A 339 -9.37 27.23 -7.13
N GLN A 340 -10.71 27.19 -7.15
CA GLN A 340 -11.46 26.00 -6.71
C GLN A 340 -11.13 24.78 -7.57
N GLU A 341 -11.07 24.95 -8.90
CA GLU A 341 -10.70 23.88 -9.82
C GLU A 341 -9.26 23.40 -9.58
N MET A 342 -8.30 24.31 -9.39
CA MET A 342 -6.90 23.95 -9.11
C MET A 342 -6.77 23.06 -7.88
N GLN A 343 -7.49 23.39 -6.79
CA GLN A 343 -7.50 22.58 -5.58
C GLN A 343 -8.13 21.20 -5.85
N LEU A 344 -9.25 21.13 -6.58
CA LEU A 344 -9.89 19.86 -6.92
C LEU A 344 -9.00 19.00 -7.85
N ARG A 345 -8.32 19.59 -8.84
CA ARG A 345 -7.33 18.92 -9.70
C ARG A 345 -6.15 18.38 -8.89
N THR A 346 -5.68 19.12 -7.89
CA THR A 346 -4.65 18.62 -6.95
C THR A 346 -5.13 17.37 -6.21
N GLY A 347 -6.39 17.37 -5.74
CA GLY A 347 -7.01 16.18 -5.15
C GLY A 347 -7.12 15.01 -6.12
N GLN A 348 -7.45 15.30 -7.39
CA GLN A 348 -7.60 14.30 -8.44
C GLN A 348 -6.25 13.66 -8.79
N ALA A 349 -5.19 14.48 -8.87
CA ALA A 349 -3.82 14.02 -9.04
C ALA A 349 -3.39 13.13 -7.87
N ASN A 350 -3.69 13.52 -6.62
CA ASN A 350 -3.37 12.71 -5.42
C ASN A 350 -4.09 11.34 -5.44
N ASP A 351 -5.40 11.34 -5.72
CA ASP A 351 -6.20 10.11 -5.78
C ASP A 351 -5.72 9.19 -6.91
N THR A 352 -5.40 9.76 -8.06
CA THR A 352 -4.93 9.00 -9.23
C THR A 352 -3.53 8.45 -9.00
N LEU A 353 -2.63 9.22 -8.41
CA LEU A 353 -1.28 8.78 -8.05
C LEU A 353 -1.32 7.64 -7.02
N HIS A 354 -2.23 7.71 -6.05
CA HIS A 354 -2.42 6.62 -5.10
C HIS A 354 -2.88 5.33 -5.78
N LYS A 355 -3.86 5.42 -6.68
CA LYS A 355 -4.35 4.26 -7.47
C LYS A 355 -3.26 3.69 -8.38
N LEU A 356 -2.46 4.55 -9.01
CA LEU A 356 -1.32 4.15 -9.83
C LEU A 356 -0.29 3.35 -9.01
N ARG A 357 0.07 3.84 -7.81
CA ARG A 357 1.00 3.12 -6.90
C ARG A 357 0.45 1.76 -6.49
N LEU A 358 -0.85 1.65 -6.22
CA LEU A 358 -1.48 0.37 -5.91
C LEU A 358 -1.46 -0.59 -7.11
N ALA A 359 -1.80 -0.11 -8.30
CA ALA A 359 -1.77 -0.93 -9.51
C ALA A 359 -0.35 -1.46 -9.80
N LEU A 360 0.68 -0.62 -9.65
CA LEU A 360 2.08 -1.04 -9.79
C LEU A 360 2.52 -2.04 -8.72
N ALA A 361 2.06 -1.87 -7.48
CA ALA A 361 2.32 -2.84 -6.40
C ALA A 361 1.67 -4.19 -6.71
N ASP A 362 0.42 -4.19 -7.17
CA ASP A 362 -0.29 -5.41 -7.59
C ASP A 362 0.39 -6.08 -8.77
N GLU A 363 0.89 -5.30 -9.74
CA GLU A 363 1.68 -5.81 -10.86
C GLU A 363 2.95 -6.53 -10.38
N ALA A 364 3.71 -5.90 -9.49
CA ALA A 364 4.92 -6.48 -8.92
C ALA A 364 4.62 -7.78 -8.16
N VAL A 365 3.57 -7.80 -7.34
CA VAL A 365 3.14 -8.99 -6.60
C VAL A 365 2.75 -10.11 -7.55
N LEU A 366 1.88 -9.86 -8.54
CA LEU A 366 1.48 -10.87 -9.52
C LEU A 366 2.67 -11.43 -10.31
N PHE A 367 3.63 -10.57 -10.67
CA PHE A 367 4.83 -11.02 -11.35
C PHE A 367 5.62 -12.01 -10.48
N HIS A 368 5.80 -11.66 -9.20
CA HIS A 368 6.53 -12.50 -8.25
C HIS A 368 5.81 -13.80 -7.90
N THR A 369 4.49 -13.80 -7.72
CA THR A 369 3.75 -14.99 -7.27
C THR A 369 3.32 -15.89 -8.42
N ASP A 370 2.86 -15.32 -9.53
CA ASP A 370 2.10 -16.08 -10.53
C ASP A 370 2.88 -16.27 -11.82
N VAL A 371 3.64 -15.26 -12.25
CA VAL A 371 4.42 -15.33 -13.50
C VAL A 371 5.69 -16.15 -13.32
N ARG A 372 6.52 -15.80 -12.32
CA ARG A 372 7.80 -16.49 -12.05
C ARG A 372 7.64 -17.97 -11.73
N TYR A 373 6.56 -18.35 -11.06
CA TYR A 373 6.30 -19.73 -10.65
C TYR A 373 5.35 -20.48 -11.59
N SER A 374 5.01 -19.90 -12.75
CA SER A 374 4.16 -20.57 -13.73
C SER A 374 4.85 -21.81 -14.31
N SER A 375 4.35 -22.99 -13.95
CA SER A 375 4.94 -24.28 -14.35
C SER A 375 4.36 -24.84 -15.65
N SER A 376 3.30 -24.23 -16.17
CA SER A 376 2.63 -24.64 -17.42
C SER A 376 2.32 -23.46 -18.31
N GLN A 377 2.25 -23.69 -19.62
CA GLN A 377 1.91 -22.68 -20.61
C GLN A 377 0.55 -22.01 -20.32
N ALA A 378 -0.47 -22.80 -19.94
CA ALA A 378 -1.79 -22.27 -19.60
C ALA A 378 -1.80 -21.41 -18.31
N MET A 379 -0.96 -21.73 -17.33
CA MET A 379 -0.78 -20.89 -16.15
C MET A 379 -0.04 -19.59 -16.50
N SER A 380 1.00 -19.70 -17.32
CA SER A 380 1.76 -18.55 -17.80
C SER A 380 0.86 -17.59 -18.58
N SER A 381 0.08 -18.08 -19.56
CA SER A 381 -0.84 -17.25 -20.34
C SER A 381 -1.91 -16.57 -19.48
N ARG A 382 -2.43 -17.23 -18.44
CA ARG A 382 -3.39 -16.60 -17.50
C ARG A 382 -2.73 -15.56 -16.59
N ALA A 383 -1.51 -15.81 -16.12
CA ALA A 383 -0.75 -14.85 -15.33
C ALA A 383 -0.43 -13.60 -16.15
N TRP A 384 0.02 -13.79 -17.40
CA TRP A 384 0.25 -12.70 -18.35
C TRP A 384 -1.04 -11.96 -18.72
N GLY A 385 -2.17 -12.66 -18.90
CA GLY A 385 -3.47 -12.01 -19.12
C GLY A 385 -3.87 -11.07 -17.98
N ARG A 386 -3.63 -11.48 -16.73
CA ARG A 386 -3.86 -10.59 -15.56
C ARG A 386 -2.87 -9.44 -15.50
N MET A 387 -1.59 -9.66 -15.83
CA MET A 387 -0.62 -8.56 -15.96
C MET A 387 -1.05 -7.53 -17.01
N MET A 388 -1.53 -7.97 -18.17
CA MET A 388 -2.01 -7.06 -19.22
C MET A 388 -3.18 -6.23 -18.73
N ALA A 389 -4.14 -6.81 -18.00
CA ALA A 389 -5.25 -6.08 -17.40
C ALA A 389 -4.80 -5.03 -16.36
N ILE A 390 -3.76 -5.33 -15.57
CA ILE A 390 -3.17 -4.33 -14.66
C ILE A 390 -2.47 -3.22 -15.46
N ASN A 391 -1.72 -3.57 -16.51
CA ASN A 391 -1.06 -2.57 -17.36
C ASN A 391 -2.04 -1.60 -18.02
N VAL A 392 -3.21 -2.08 -18.43
CA VAL A 392 -4.32 -1.23 -18.90
C VAL A 392 -4.73 -0.24 -17.80
N THR A 393 -4.95 -0.74 -16.59
CA THR A 393 -5.31 0.08 -15.43
C THR A 393 -4.22 1.12 -15.09
N VAL A 394 -2.94 0.75 -15.19
CA VAL A 394 -1.78 1.65 -15.03
C VAL A 394 -1.80 2.76 -16.08
N ASN A 395 -2.04 2.41 -17.34
CA ASN A 395 -2.15 3.38 -18.42
C ASN A 395 -3.34 4.32 -18.23
N GLU A 396 -4.48 3.83 -17.74
CA GLU A 396 -5.67 4.65 -17.42
C GLU A 396 -5.34 5.70 -16.38
N PHE A 397 -4.79 5.29 -15.25
CA PHE A 397 -4.41 6.24 -14.19
C PHE A 397 -3.29 7.18 -14.64
N THR A 398 -2.38 6.74 -15.51
CA THR A 398 -1.35 7.62 -16.08
C THR A 398 -1.97 8.74 -16.92
N LYS A 399 -2.94 8.44 -17.78
CA LYS A 399 -3.61 9.47 -18.60
C LYS A 399 -4.46 10.41 -17.76
N ILE A 400 -5.20 9.89 -16.78
CA ILE A 400 -5.99 10.71 -15.87
C ILE A 400 -5.07 11.65 -15.07
N TYR A 401 -3.94 11.14 -14.55
CA TYR A 401 -2.98 11.95 -13.81
C TYR A 401 -2.38 13.08 -14.66
N ARG A 402 -2.08 12.79 -15.95
CA ARG A 402 -1.61 13.81 -16.90
C ARG A 402 -2.66 14.87 -17.18
N ALA A 403 -3.94 14.50 -17.26
CA ALA A 403 -5.04 15.45 -17.42
C ALA A 403 -5.29 16.29 -16.16
N SER A 404 -4.99 15.76 -14.97
CA SER A 404 -5.11 16.49 -13.70
C SER A 404 -3.97 17.49 -13.42
N ARG A 405 -2.89 17.47 -14.21
CA ARG A 405 -1.76 18.38 -14.09
C ARG A 405 -1.98 19.62 -14.96
#